data_AF-A0A2A2N815-F1
#
_entry.id   AF-A0A2A2N815-F1
#
_cell.length_a   1.000
_cell.length_b   1.000
_cell.length_c   1.000
_cell.angle_alpha   90.00
_cell.angle_beta   90.00
_cell.angle_gamma   90.00
#
_symmetry.space_group_name_H-M   'P 1'
#
loop_
_entity.id
_entity.type
_entity.pdbx_description
1 polymer ?
#
loop_
_entity_poly.entity_id
_entity_poly.type
_entity_poly.pdbx_seq_one_letter_code
_entity_poly.pdbx_strand_id
1 'polypeptide(L)'
;MKLLHLQLFWYEKHHTLLEMEDLPILTPAQEQELREWAKTRRKILSYEVHQQPWVKVNVDGFSSILELKPNGTLVEKDLFSERGLQGLWKVSDGFLFIKVISGEFIVEYQIVGHTENNVHSGIEYINGKISTYSKFAKLANN
;
A
#
# COMPACT_ATOMS: atom_id res chain seq x y z
N MET A 1 -4.65 8.07 15.27
CA MET A 1 -3.69 8.02 14.14
C MET A 1 -2.90 6.73 14.29
N LYS A 2 -2.66 5.97 13.21
CA LYS A 2 -1.99 4.66 13.26
C LYS A 2 -0.53 4.80 12.85
N LEU A 3 0.35 3.90 13.32
CA LEU A 3 1.78 3.89 12.99
C LEU A 3 2.04 3.88 11.47
N LEU A 4 1.22 3.16 10.70
CA LEU A 4 1.29 3.17 9.23
C LEU A 4 1.17 4.58 8.61
N HIS A 5 0.32 5.45 9.17
CA HIS A 5 0.20 6.82 8.68
C HIS A 5 1.49 7.61 8.92
N LEU A 6 2.11 7.44 10.08
CA LEU A 6 3.37 8.10 10.41
C LEU A 6 4.49 7.58 9.50
N GLN A 7 4.58 6.27 9.29
CA GLN A 7 5.57 5.67 8.40
C GLN A 7 5.47 6.18 6.96
N LEU A 8 4.26 6.22 6.40
CA LEU A 8 4.02 6.74 5.05
C LEU A 8 4.33 8.24 4.95
N PHE A 9 3.87 9.02 5.93
CA PHE A 9 4.19 10.46 5.99
C PHE A 9 5.69 10.70 6.05
N TRP A 10 6.41 9.95 6.89
CA TRP A 10 7.85 10.09 7.06
C TRP A 10 8.58 9.80 5.77
N TYR A 11 8.22 8.70 5.09
CA TYR A 11 8.79 8.38 3.78
C TYR A 11 8.50 9.47 2.74
N GLU A 12 7.24 9.90 2.59
CA GLU A 12 6.87 10.88 1.58
C GLU A 12 7.52 12.25 1.80
N LYS A 13 7.85 12.59 3.06
CA LYS A 13 8.52 13.86 3.39
C LYS A 13 10.04 13.77 3.34
N HIS A 14 10.62 12.67 3.82
CA HIS A 14 12.06 12.55 4.06
C HIS A 14 12.75 11.52 3.17
N HIS A 15 12.00 10.81 2.32
CA HIS A 15 12.49 9.74 1.45
C HIS A 15 13.29 8.66 2.21
N THR A 16 12.98 8.49 3.49
CA THR A 16 13.62 7.52 4.38
C THR A 16 12.53 6.57 4.88
N LEU A 17 12.69 5.29 4.57
CA LEU A 17 11.76 4.26 4.98
C LEU A 17 12.24 3.66 6.30
N LEU A 18 11.39 3.70 7.34
CA LEU A 18 11.72 3.28 8.69
C LEU A 18 10.78 2.16 9.15
N GLU A 19 11.33 1.20 9.90
CA GLU A 19 10.53 0.20 10.62
C GLU A 19 9.62 0.88 11.65
N MET A 20 8.56 0.20 12.07
CA MET A 20 7.55 0.78 12.96
C MET A 20 8.13 1.17 14.33
N GLU A 21 9.07 0.37 14.82
CA GLU A 21 9.81 0.60 16.07
C GLU A 21 10.80 1.77 16.00
N ASP A 22 11.26 2.12 14.81
CA ASP A 22 12.25 3.18 14.58
C ASP A 22 11.60 4.54 14.24
N LEU A 23 10.26 4.60 14.23
CA LEU A 23 9.54 5.84 13.93
C LEU A 23 9.81 6.89 15.01
N PRO A 24 10.15 8.13 14.61
CA PRO A 24 10.54 9.16 15.55
C PRO A 24 9.34 9.71 16.31
N ILE A 25 9.62 10.22 17.52
CA ILE A 25 8.70 11.10 18.23
C ILE A 25 8.70 12.46 17.52
N LEU A 26 7.52 12.90 17.09
CA LEU A 26 7.38 14.13 16.33
C LEU A 26 7.47 15.37 17.23
N THR A 27 8.07 16.43 16.70
CA THR A 27 7.91 17.78 17.26
C THR A 27 6.47 18.30 17.03
N PRO A 28 5.99 19.30 17.78
CA PRO A 28 4.65 19.87 17.58
C PRO A 28 4.39 20.36 16.14
N ALA A 29 5.42 20.90 15.47
CA ALA A 29 5.32 21.33 14.08
C ALA A 29 5.12 20.12 13.13
N GLN A 30 5.89 19.06 13.31
CA GLN A 30 5.76 17.83 12.51
C GLN A 30 4.42 17.12 12.77
N GLU A 31 3.91 17.15 14.00
CA GLU A 31 2.57 16.64 14.27
C GLU A 31 1.50 17.40 13.49
N GLN A 32 1.61 18.72 13.39
CA GLN A 32 0.67 19.53 12.62
C GLN A 32 0.71 19.16 11.14
N GLU A 33 1.91 19.01 10.58
CA GLU A 33 2.08 18.59 9.18
C GLU A 33 1.50 17.18 8.94
N LEU A 34 1.74 16.24 9.86
CA LEU A 34 1.16 14.91 9.77
C LEU A 34 -0.37 14.95 9.84
N ARG A 35 -0.96 15.84 10.65
CA ARG A 35 -2.41 16.04 10.70
C ARG A 35 -2.95 16.57 9.37
N GLU A 36 -2.29 17.54 8.76
CA GLU A 36 -2.67 18.04 7.43
C GLU A 36 -2.54 16.96 6.35
N TRP A 37 -1.42 16.24 6.35
CA TRP A 37 -1.21 15.09 5.47
C TRP A 37 -2.32 14.05 5.64
N ALA A 38 -2.70 13.72 6.88
CA ALA A 38 -3.74 12.73 7.14
C ALA A 38 -5.12 13.12 6.61
N LYS A 39 -5.43 14.42 6.46
CA LYS A 39 -6.69 14.89 5.85
C LYS A 39 -6.79 14.54 4.36
N THR A 40 -5.66 14.38 3.69
CA THR A 40 -5.61 13.97 2.27
C THR A 40 -5.71 12.45 2.10
N ARG A 41 -5.81 11.70 3.20
CA ARG A 41 -5.99 10.24 3.21
C ARG A 41 -7.45 9.89 3.46
N ARG A 42 -7.88 8.76 2.88
CA ARG A 42 -9.23 8.22 3.07
C ARG A 42 -9.20 6.75 3.43
N LYS A 43 -10.28 6.30 4.06
CA LYS A 43 -10.55 4.88 4.24
C LYS A 43 -10.83 4.24 2.88
N ILE A 44 -10.21 3.09 2.64
CA ILE A 44 -10.58 2.18 1.56
C ILE A 44 -11.74 1.31 2.07
N LEU A 45 -12.78 1.14 1.25
CA LEU A 45 -13.93 0.29 1.56
C LEU A 45 -13.77 -1.08 0.87
N SER A 46 -14.25 -2.15 1.50
CA SER A 46 -14.03 -3.50 0.95
C SER A 46 -14.63 -3.67 -0.44
N TYR A 47 -15.81 -3.11 -0.71
CA TYR A 47 -16.51 -3.28 -1.98
C TYR A 47 -15.80 -2.59 -3.15
N GLU A 48 -15.08 -1.50 -2.90
CA GLU A 48 -14.43 -0.73 -3.98
C GLU A 48 -13.09 -1.33 -4.42
N VAL A 49 -12.56 -2.31 -3.66
CA VAL A 49 -11.26 -2.92 -3.93
C VAL A 49 -11.35 -3.89 -5.10
N HIS A 50 -12.42 -4.68 -5.17
CA HIS A 50 -12.60 -5.76 -6.14
C HIS A 50 -13.44 -5.36 -7.36
N GLN A 51 -13.72 -4.07 -7.55
CA GLN A 51 -14.51 -3.57 -8.69
C GLN A 51 -13.73 -3.52 -10.00
N GLN A 52 -12.42 -3.33 -9.90
CA GLN A 52 -11.53 -3.22 -11.05
C GLN A 52 -10.11 -3.63 -10.63
N PRO A 53 -9.24 -4.05 -11.57
CA PRO A 53 -7.85 -4.33 -11.26
C PRO A 53 -7.10 -3.07 -10.83
N TRP A 54 -6.04 -3.25 -10.06
CA TRP A 54 -5.15 -2.19 -9.63
C TRP A 54 -3.79 -2.35 -10.30
N VAL A 55 -3.07 -1.26 -10.49
CA VAL A 55 -1.65 -1.26 -10.84
C VAL A 55 -0.87 -0.90 -9.59
N LYS A 56 0.21 -1.63 -9.32
CA LYS A 56 1.24 -1.31 -8.35
C LYS A 56 2.49 -0.87 -9.09
N VAL A 57 3.17 0.17 -8.59
CA VAL A 57 4.52 0.53 -8.99
C VAL A 57 5.32 0.86 -7.73
N ASN A 58 6.50 0.26 -7.56
CA ASN A 58 7.41 0.60 -6.47
C ASN A 58 8.49 1.59 -6.93
N VAL A 59 9.28 2.09 -5.98
CA VAL A 59 10.33 3.11 -6.25
C VAL A 59 11.47 2.60 -7.12
N ASP A 60 11.68 1.28 -7.17
CA ASP A 60 12.67 0.62 -8.01
C ASP A 60 12.13 0.35 -9.44
N GLY A 61 10.88 0.71 -9.71
CA GLY A 61 10.24 0.56 -11.02
C GLY A 61 9.59 -0.81 -11.25
N PHE A 62 9.60 -1.72 -10.27
CA PHE A 62 8.83 -2.96 -10.39
C PHE A 62 7.34 -2.63 -10.39
N SER A 63 6.64 -3.23 -11.35
CA SER A 63 5.25 -2.89 -11.60
C SER A 63 4.42 -4.12 -11.92
N SER A 64 3.24 -4.20 -11.33
CA SER A 64 2.35 -5.36 -11.44
C SER A 64 0.88 -4.95 -11.49
N ILE A 65 0.04 -5.81 -12.06
CA ILE A 65 -1.43 -5.74 -11.98
C ILE A 65 -1.91 -6.62 -10.84
N LEU A 66 -2.84 -6.10 -10.05
CA LEU A 66 -3.51 -6.80 -8.95
C LEU A 66 -4.99 -7.02 -9.32
N GLU A 67 -5.38 -8.27 -9.46
CA GLU A 67 -6.77 -8.69 -9.67
C GLU A 67 -7.34 -9.17 -8.33
N LEU A 68 -8.08 -8.29 -7.63
CA LEU A 68 -8.64 -8.57 -6.31
C LEU A 68 -10.07 -9.11 -6.45
N LYS A 69 -10.34 -10.31 -5.94
CA LYS A 69 -11.65 -10.98 -6.06
C LYS A 69 -12.51 -10.77 -4.80
N PRO A 70 -13.86 -10.71 -4.92
CA PRO A 70 -14.75 -10.47 -3.79
C PRO A 70 -14.61 -11.44 -2.60
N ASN A 71 -14.10 -12.65 -2.85
CA ASN A 71 -13.87 -13.67 -1.82
C ASN A 71 -12.56 -13.49 -1.03
N GLY A 72 -11.84 -12.37 -1.20
CA GLY A 72 -10.60 -12.08 -0.48
C GLY A 72 -9.34 -12.71 -1.10
N THR A 73 -9.45 -13.40 -2.24
CA THR A 73 -8.28 -13.87 -3.00
C THR A 73 -7.82 -12.83 -4.02
N LEU A 74 -6.56 -12.89 -4.44
CA LEU A 74 -6.04 -12.05 -5.52
C LEU A 74 -5.03 -12.78 -6.40
N VAL A 75 -4.82 -12.22 -7.59
CA VAL A 75 -3.70 -12.56 -8.47
C VAL A 75 -2.86 -11.31 -8.70
N GLU A 76 -1.57 -11.37 -8.41
CA GLU A 76 -0.58 -10.35 -8.78
C GLU A 76 0.14 -10.83 -10.05
N LYS A 77 0.12 -10.04 -11.12
CA LYS A 77 0.79 -10.35 -12.39
C LYS A 77 1.82 -9.28 -12.68
N ASP A 78 3.07 -9.67 -12.91
CA ASP A 78 4.08 -8.74 -13.38
C ASP A 78 3.66 -8.11 -14.71
N LEU A 79 3.92 -6.81 -14.89
CA LEU A 79 3.48 -6.10 -16.10
C LEU A 79 4.28 -6.43 -17.35
N PHE A 80 5.49 -6.98 -17.20
CA PHE A 80 6.43 -7.21 -18.29
C PHE A 80 6.77 -8.69 -18.49
N SER A 81 6.11 -9.60 -17.77
CA SER A 81 6.32 -11.04 -17.85
C SER A 81 5.05 -11.82 -17.55
N GLU A 82 5.05 -13.12 -17.86
CA GLU A 82 3.92 -14.01 -17.60
C GLU A 82 3.86 -14.50 -16.14
N ARG A 83 4.73 -13.98 -15.26
CA ARG A 83 4.79 -14.41 -13.87
C ARG A 83 3.58 -13.89 -13.09
N GLY A 84 2.82 -14.83 -12.54
CA GLY A 84 1.69 -14.56 -11.68
C GLY A 84 1.85 -15.20 -10.30
N LEU A 85 1.51 -14.47 -9.26
CA LEU A 85 1.49 -14.93 -7.88
C LEU A 85 0.06 -14.89 -7.32
N GLN A 86 -0.28 -15.87 -6.49
CA GLN A 86 -1.56 -15.93 -5.80
C GLN A 86 -1.42 -15.33 -4.40
N GLY A 87 -2.49 -14.69 -3.93
CA GLY A 87 -2.50 -14.05 -2.63
C GLY A 87 -3.87 -13.89 -2.02
N LEU A 88 -3.87 -13.21 -0.87
CA LEU A 88 -5.05 -12.86 -0.10
C LEU A 88 -5.06 -11.36 0.15
N TRP A 89 -6.25 -10.79 0.22
CA TRP A 89 -6.44 -9.40 0.60
C TRP A 89 -7.59 -9.26 1.60
N LYS A 90 -7.53 -8.19 2.37
CA LYS A 90 -8.63 -7.74 3.23
C LYS A 90 -8.57 -6.25 3.45
N VAL A 91 -9.71 -5.64 3.69
CA VAL A 91 -9.78 -4.28 4.23
C VAL A 91 -10.02 -4.38 5.74
N SER A 92 -9.19 -3.70 6.53
CA SER A 92 -9.35 -3.60 7.98
C SER A 92 -9.07 -2.17 8.42
N ASP A 93 -10.02 -1.57 9.15
CA ASP A 93 -9.98 -0.18 9.60
C ASP A 93 -9.73 0.86 8.50
N GLY A 94 -10.16 0.56 7.28
CA GLY A 94 -9.98 1.42 6.11
C GLY A 94 -8.62 1.30 5.42
N PHE A 95 -7.77 0.36 5.83
CA PHE A 95 -6.53 0.03 5.14
C PHE A 95 -6.72 -1.24 4.32
N LEU A 96 -6.16 -1.26 3.12
CA LEU A 96 -6.07 -2.46 2.31
C LEU A 96 -4.79 -3.20 2.66
N PHE A 97 -4.94 -4.44 3.11
CA PHE A 97 -3.86 -5.38 3.36
C PHE A 97 -3.84 -6.41 2.24
N ILE A 98 -2.66 -6.65 1.69
CA ILE A 98 -2.41 -7.67 0.67
C ILE A 98 -1.29 -8.57 1.17
N LYS A 99 -1.40 -9.86 0.91
CA LYS A 99 -0.36 -10.86 1.18
C LYS A 99 -0.23 -11.79 -0.02
N VAL A 100 0.99 -11.94 -0.52
CA VAL A 100 1.34 -12.77 -1.68
C VAL A 100 2.46 -13.72 -1.28
N ILE A 101 2.40 -14.96 -1.77
CA ILE A 101 3.41 -15.99 -1.50
C ILE A 101 4.23 -16.21 -2.78
N SER A 102 5.54 -16.04 -2.69
CA SER A 102 6.49 -16.25 -3.79
C SER A 102 7.60 -17.19 -3.32
N GLY A 103 7.44 -18.49 -3.55
CA GLY A 103 8.34 -19.50 -3.01
C GLY A 103 8.38 -19.46 -1.48
N GLU A 104 9.55 -19.16 -0.92
CA GLU A 104 9.77 -19.01 0.52
C GLU A 104 9.50 -17.60 1.05
N PHE A 105 9.23 -16.63 0.17
CA PHE A 105 8.98 -15.25 0.54
C PHE A 105 7.49 -14.97 0.71
N ILE A 106 7.17 -14.30 1.81
CA ILE A 106 5.87 -13.69 2.06
C ILE A 106 6.02 -12.20 1.81
N VAL A 107 5.35 -11.69 0.77
CA VAL A 107 5.31 -10.26 0.46
C VAL A 107 3.97 -9.70 0.92
N GLU A 108 4.02 -8.66 1.74
CA GLU A 108 2.84 -8.02 2.33
C GLU A 108 2.81 -6.54 1.98
N TYR A 109 1.62 -6.01 1.66
CA TYR A 109 1.43 -4.59 1.43
C TYR A 109 0.39 -4.03 2.39
N GLN A 110 0.67 -2.85 2.93
CA GLN A 110 -0.28 -2.07 3.73
C GLN A 110 -0.55 -0.74 3.03
N ILE A 111 -1.79 -0.52 2.61
CA ILE A 111 -2.15 0.52 1.64
C ILE A 111 -3.18 1.47 2.25
N VAL A 112 -2.94 2.77 2.05
CA VAL A 112 -3.80 3.89 2.46
C VAL A 112 -4.36 4.59 1.23
N GLY A 113 -5.68 4.83 1.23
CA GLY A 113 -6.35 5.54 0.16
C GLY A 113 -6.01 7.04 0.16
N HIS A 114 -6.02 7.64 -1.03
CA HIS A 114 -5.90 9.09 -1.23
C HIS A 114 -7.27 9.68 -1.53
N THR A 115 -7.55 10.87 -1.00
CA THR A 115 -8.86 11.52 -1.14
C THR A 115 -9.03 12.19 -2.51
N GLU A 116 -8.00 12.89 -2.99
CA GLU A 116 -8.12 13.77 -4.16
C GLU A 116 -7.89 13.08 -5.50
N ASN A 117 -7.27 11.90 -5.50
CA ASN A 117 -6.93 11.19 -6.73
C ASN A 117 -6.97 9.67 -6.52
N ASN A 118 -6.90 8.95 -7.63
CA ASN A 118 -6.92 7.49 -7.66
C ASN A 118 -5.52 6.88 -7.46
N VAL A 119 -4.58 7.61 -6.85
CA VAL A 119 -3.21 7.15 -6.60
C VAL A 119 -2.99 7.03 -5.09
N HIS A 120 -2.95 5.79 -4.62
CA HIS A 120 -2.84 5.40 -3.23
C HIS A 120 -1.39 5.10 -2.86
N SER A 121 -1.07 5.15 -1.57
CA SER A 121 0.29 4.92 -1.06
C SER A 121 0.31 3.65 -0.21
N GLY A 122 1.36 2.85 -0.32
CA GLY A 122 1.53 1.69 0.55
C GLY A 122 2.99 1.32 0.79
N ILE A 123 3.21 0.60 1.89
CA ILE A 123 4.51 0.04 2.24
C ILE A 123 4.49 -1.46 1.98
N GLU A 124 5.56 -1.96 1.39
CA GLU A 124 5.85 -3.37 1.19
C GLU A 124 6.71 -3.91 2.34
N TYR A 125 6.39 -5.11 2.77
CA TYR A 125 7.15 -5.91 3.71
C TYR A 125 7.48 -7.26 3.07
N ILE A 126 8.71 -7.73 3.24
CA ILE A 126 9.12 -9.08 2.84
C ILE A 126 9.52 -9.83 4.10
N ASN A 127 8.84 -10.95 4.37
CA ASN A 127 9.02 -11.76 5.57
C ASN A 127 8.95 -10.93 6.86
N GLY A 128 8.03 -9.97 6.91
CA GLY A 128 7.80 -9.08 8.05
C GLY A 128 8.78 -7.92 8.19
N LYS A 129 9.78 -7.79 7.31
CA LYS A 129 10.72 -6.66 7.29
C LYS A 129 10.33 -5.64 6.24
N ILE A 130 10.52 -4.37 6.54
CA ILE A 130 10.25 -3.31 5.58
C ILE A 130 11.14 -3.45 4.34
N SER A 131 10.53 -3.30 3.17
CA SER A 131 11.20 -3.50 1.89
C SER A 131 11.21 -2.21 1.08
N THR A 132 10.03 -1.73 0.66
CA THR A 132 9.95 -0.62 -0.28
C THR A 132 8.65 0.17 -0.14
N TYR A 133 8.63 1.35 -0.74
CA TYR A 133 7.44 2.18 -0.89
C TYR A 133 6.82 1.95 -2.28
N SER A 134 5.48 1.89 -2.33
CA SER A 134 4.75 1.67 -3.57
C SER A 134 3.58 2.65 -3.73
N LYS A 135 3.32 3.00 -4.98
CA LYS A 135 2.07 3.64 -5.42
C LYS A 135 1.14 2.61 -6.02
N PHE A 136 -0.15 2.79 -5.76
CA PHE A 136 -1.20 1.92 -6.28
C PHE A 136 -2.28 2.76 -6.95
N ALA A 137 -2.77 2.34 -8.11
CA ALA A 137 -3.86 3.03 -8.78
C ALA A 137 -4.86 2.05 -9.35
N LYS A 138 -6.15 2.36 -9.27
CA LYS A 138 -7.16 1.51 -9.91
C LYS A 138 -7.17 1.76 -11.42
N LEU A 139 -7.20 0.71 -12.24
CA LEU A 139 -7.35 0.88 -13.69
C LEU A 139 -8.75 1.40 -13.99
N ALA A 140 -8.87 2.43 -14.83
CA ALA A 140 -10.19 2.91 -15.25
C ALA A 140 -10.95 1.79 -15.98
N ASN A 141 -12.25 1.69 -15.73
CA ASN A 141 -13.12 0.91 -16.58
C ASN A 141 -13.35 1.72 -17.86
N ASN A 142 -13.02 1.13 -19.01
CA ASN A 142 -13.44 1.65 -20.31
C ASN A 142 -14.95 1.46 -20.51
#